data_AF-A0A5Q0JY24-F1
#
_entry.id   AF-A0A5Q0JY24-F1
#
_cell.length_a   1.000
_cell.length_b   1.000
_cell.length_c   1.000
_cell.angle_alpha   90.00
_cell.angle_beta   90.00
_cell.angle_gamma   90.00
#
_symmetry.space_group_name_H-M   'P 1'
#
loop_
_entity.id
_entity.type
_entity.pdbx_description
1 polymer ?
#
loop_
_entity_poly.entity_id
_entity_poly.type
_entity_poly.pdbx_seq_one_letter_code
_entity_poly.pdbx_strand_id
1 'polypeptide(L)'
;MKRFKMQVVILSFLSLYTCYFLFDFMASTFVLTIDYFLENLYNSLLFASLSLAFLNYIHKENKKSWFLFLGTMSLVFSEIAFVAYLFLIEENAFDFMFVVLMALAFYFFVKQAKYNDDAVDQKSMTKT
;
A
#
# COMPACT_ATOMS: atom_id res chain seq x y z
N MET A 1 -15.21 11.07 -16.87
CA MET A 1 -15.68 10.85 -15.48
C MET A 1 -16.71 9.72 -15.29
N LYS A 2 -17.46 9.23 -16.31
CA LYS A 2 -18.50 8.19 -16.12
C LYS A 2 -18.00 6.73 -16.06
N ARG A 3 -16.80 6.41 -16.57
CA ARG A 3 -16.29 5.03 -16.67
C ARG A 3 -15.58 4.51 -15.42
N PHE A 4 -15.18 5.40 -14.50
CA PHE A 4 -14.38 5.06 -13.32
C PHE A 4 -15.20 4.93 -12.03
N LYS A 5 -16.48 5.32 -12.04
CA LYS A 5 -17.37 5.22 -10.86
C LYS A 5 -17.42 3.79 -10.32
N MET A 6 -17.49 2.81 -11.22
CA MET A 6 -17.55 1.40 -10.84
C MET A 6 -16.23 0.93 -10.20
N GLN A 7 -15.07 1.30 -10.72
CA GLN A 7 -13.77 0.95 -10.15
C GLN A 7 -13.57 1.58 -8.77
N VAL A 8 -13.95 2.86 -8.60
CA VAL A 8 -13.88 3.54 -7.30
C VAL A 8 -14.82 2.88 -6.30
N VAL A 9 -16.06 2.56 -6.70
CA VAL A 9 -17.03 1.90 -5.81
C VAL A 9 -16.56 0.51 -5.39
N ILE A 10 -16.06 -0.31 -6.33
CA ILE A 10 -15.53 -1.64 -6.04
C ILE A 10 -14.33 -1.54 -5.10
N LEU A 11 -13.42 -0.59 -5.35
CA LEU A 11 -12.21 -0.43 -4.56
C LEU A 11 -12.51 0.12 -3.16
N SER A 12 -13.46 1.04 -3.02
CA SER A 12 -13.97 1.49 -1.73
C SER A 12 -14.64 0.36 -0.95
N PHE A 13 -15.45 -0.46 -1.62
CA PHE A 13 -16.09 -1.61 -0.98
C PHE A 13 -15.06 -2.64 -0.53
N LEU A 14 -14.06 -2.93 -1.37
CA LEU A 14 -12.96 -3.84 -1.05
C LEU A 14 -12.14 -3.30 0.14
N SER A 15 -11.79 -2.02 0.13
CA SER A 15 -11.04 -1.39 1.23
C SER A 15 -11.82 -1.43 2.56
N LEU A 16 -13.13 -1.15 2.53
CA LEU A 16 -13.99 -1.22 3.72
C LEU A 16 -14.13 -2.67 4.22
N TYR A 17 -14.29 -3.62 3.30
CA TYR A 17 -14.37 -5.04 3.65
C TYR A 17 -13.08 -5.54 4.30
N THR A 18 -11.92 -5.16 3.78
CA THR A 18 -10.64 -5.54 4.41
C THR A 18 -10.47 -4.91 5.79
N CYS A 19 -10.90 -3.66 6.00
CA CYS A 19 -10.92 -3.05 7.33
C CYS A 19 -11.85 -3.80 8.29
N TYR A 20 -13.05 -4.17 7.85
CA TYR A 20 -13.98 -4.97 8.65
C TYR A 20 -13.39 -6.33 9.00
N PHE A 21 -12.80 -7.03 8.02
CA PHE A 21 -12.21 -8.35 8.22
C PHE A 21 -11.05 -8.31 9.22
N LEU A 22 -10.17 -7.30 9.13
CA LEU A 22 -9.09 -7.12 10.10
C LEU A 22 -9.60 -6.78 11.49
N PHE A 23 -10.63 -5.93 11.59
CA PHE A 23 -11.25 -5.63 12.87
C PHE A 23 -11.87 -6.88 13.52
N ASP A 24 -12.59 -7.70 12.74
CA ASP A 24 -13.19 -8.94 13.22
C ASP A 24 -12.13 -9.99 13.63
N PHE A 25 -11.09 -10.14 12.81
CA PHE A 25 -9.97 -11.04 13.07
C PHE A 25 -9.22 -10.68 14.36
N MET A 26 -8.92 -9.40 14.57
CA MET A 26 -8.17 -8.92 15.73
C MET A 26 -9.04 -8.82 17.00
N ALA A 27 -10.33 -8.48 16.87
CA ALA A 27 -11.26 -8.38 18.01
C ALA A 27 -11.45 -9.72 18.73
N SER A 28 -11.28 -10.85 18.02
CA SER A 28 -11.35 -12.18 18.62
C SER A 28 -10.15 -12.51 19.51
N THR A 29 -9.04 -11.77 19.42
CA THR A 29 -7.77 -12.10 20.08
C THR A 29 -7.27 -11.05 21.09
N PHE A 30 -7.71 -9.79 20.99
CA PHE A 30 -7.17 -8.69 21.80
C PHE A 30 -8.19 -7.99 22.71
N VAL A 31 -7.71 -7.48 23.85
CA VAL A 31 -8.47 -6.58 24.74
C VAL A 31 -8.55 -5.20 24.09
N LEU A 32 -9.74 -4.60 24.04
CA LEU A 32 -9.97 -3.25 23.52
C LEU A 32 -9.13 -2.19 24.26
N THR A 33 -8.00 -1.84 23.65
CA THR A 33 -7.03 -0.84 24.14
C THR A 33 -6.82 0.25 23.08
N ILE A 34 -6.17 1.35 23.47
CA ILE A 34 -5.80 2.41 22.51
C ILE A 34 -4.84 1.89 21.44
N ASP A 35 -3.91 1.02 21.81
CA ASP A 35 -2.93 0.43 20.89
C ASP A 35 -3.62 -0.38 19.79
N TYR A 36 -4.62 -1.18 20.16
CA TYR A 36 -5.48 -1.91 19.22
C TYR A 36 -6.18 -0.98 18.21
N PHE A 37 -6.73 0.14 18.68
CA PHE A 37 -7.41 1.09 17.79
C PHE A 37 -6.44 1.74 16.81
N LEU A 38 -5.25 2.12 17.28
CA LEU A 38 -4.21 2.73 16.44
C LEU A 38 -3.68 1.76 15.39
N GLU A 39 -3.44 0.50 15.76
CA GLU A 39 -2.97 -0.53 14.83
C GLU A 39 -4.00 -0.82 13.74
N ASN A 40 -5.28 -0.94 14.11
CA ASN A 40 -6.34 -1.15 13.13
C ASN A 40 -6.53 0.08 12.21
N LEU A 41 -6.44 1.30 12.76
CA LEU A 41 -6.50 2.53 11.97
C LEU A 41 -5.32 2.64 10.99
N TYR A 42 -4.11 2.34 11.45
CA TYR A 42 -2.91 2.31 10.63
C TYR A 42 -3.06 1.35 9.45
N ASN A 43 -3.45 0.10 9.72
CA ASN A 43 -3.68 -0.90 8.67
C ASN A 43 -4.76 -0.44 7.68
N SER A 44 -5.85 0.15 8.17
CA SER A 44 -6.92 0.70 7.33
C SER A 44 -6.41 1.80 6.39
N LEU A 45 -5.55 2.70 6.89
CA LEU A 45 -4.95 3.77 6.09
C LEU A 45 -4.00 3.24 5.00
N LEU A 46 -3.31 2.13 5.26
CA LEU A 46 -2.47 1.47 4.26
C LEU A 46 -3.30 0.85 3.13
N PHE A 47 -4.39 0.16 3.43
CA PHE A 47 -5.32 -0.35 2.40
C PHE A 47 -5.97 0.76 1.59
N ALA A 48 -6.34 1.87 2.25
CA ALA A 48 -6.83 3.06 1.57
C ALA A 48 -5.75 3.65 0.64
N SER A 49 -4.50 3.71 1.10
CA SER A 49 -3.36 4.19 0.30
C SER A 49 -3.09 3.31 -0.92
N LEU A 50 -3.17 1.98 -0.77
CA LEU A 50 -3.08 1.02 -1.88
C LEU A 50 -4.18 1.26 -2.91
N SER A 51 -5.42 1.45 -2.42
CA SER A 51 -6.58 1.73 -3.26
C SER A 51 -6.39 3.04 -4.06
N LEU A 52 -5.97 4.11 -3.39
CA LEU A 52 -5.70 5.40 -4.06
C LEU A 52 -4.55 5.29 -5.07
N ALA A 53 -3.48 4.56 -4.74
CA ALA A 53 -2.35 4.35 -5.63
C ALA A 53 -2.74 3.53 -6.86
N PHE A 54 -3.56 2.48 -6.69
CA PHE A 54 -4.10 1.67 -7.79
C PHE A 54 -4.99 2.50 -8.71
N LEU A 55 -5.88 3.30 -8.12
CA LEU A 55 -6.73 4.21 -8.88
C LEU A 55 -5.89 5.21 -9.68
N ASN A 56 -4.88 5.81 -9.05
CA ASN A 56 -3.96 6.75 -9.69
C ASN A 56 -3.11 6.08 -10.80
N TYR A 57 -2.79 4.79 -10.66
CA TYR A 57 -2.15 3.99 -11.70
C TYR A 57 -3.07 3.79 -12.91
N ILE A 58 -4.31 3.32 -12.69
CA ILE A 58 -5.30 3.17 -13.77
C ILE A 58 -5.57 4.49 -14.49
N HIS A 59 -5.60 5.62 -13.77
CA HIS A 59 -5.95 6.91 -14.36
C HIS A 59 -4.82 7.54 -15.19
N LYS A 60 -3.58 7.43 -14.73
CA LYS A 60 -2.45 8.14 -15.36
C LYS A 60 -1.66 7.26 -16.31
N GLU A 61 -1.77 5.93 -16.18
CA GLU A 61 -1.06 4.92 -16.98
C GLU A 61 0.44 5.24 -17.19
N ASN A 62 1.06 5.94 -16.23
CA ASN A 62 2.42 6.43 -16.35
C ASN A 62 3.35 5.67 -15.40
N LYS A 63 4.63 5.66 -15.74
CA LYS A 63 5.65 4.93 -14.98
C LYS A 63 5.74 5.41 -13.52
N LYS A 64 5.54 6.71 -13.27
CA LYS A 64 5.50 7.27 -11.90
C LYS A 64 4.39 6.67 -11.05
N SER A 65 3.16 6.60 -11.56
CA SER A 65 2.03 6.01 -10.86
C SER A 65 2.18 4.50 -10.71
N TRP A 66 2.84 3.82 -11.64
CA TRP A 66 3.16 2.40 -11.51
C TRP A 66 4.12 2.13 -10.34
N PHE A 67 5.20 2.90 -10.20
CA PHE A 67 6.10 2.80 -9.04
C PHE A 67 5.40 3.15 -7.73
N LEU A 68 4.48 4.14 -7.73
CA LEU A 68 3.68 4.44 -6.54
C LEU A 68 2.82 3.24 -6.11
N PHE A 69 2.14 2.62 -7.07
CA PHE A 69 1.30 1.46 -6.83
C PHE A 69 2.11 0.26 -6.33
N LEU A 70 3.26 -0.03 -6.95
CA LEU A 70 4.09 -1.15 -6.55
C LEU A 70 4.73 -0.93 -5.17
N GLY A 71 5.07 0.32 -4.85
CA GLY A 71 5.55 0.70 -3.52
C GLY A 71 4.49 0.52 -2.44
N THR A 72 3.27 1.02 -2.64
CA THR A 72 2.19 0.83 -1.66
C THR A 72 1.74 -0.62 -1.55
N MET A 73 1.76 -1.38 -2.64
CA MET A 73 1.47 -2.82 -2.64
C MET A 73 2.50 -3.61 -1.82
N SER A 74 3.79 -3.30 -1.99
CA SER A 74 4.86 -3.93 -1.21
C SER A 74 4.74 -3.58 0.29
N LEU A 75 4.40 -2.33 0.60
CA LEU A 75 4.18 -1.87 1.97
C LEU A 75 2.99 -2.58 2.64
N VAL A 76 1.87 -2.74 1.94
CA VAL A 76 0.71 -3.46 2.51
C VAL A 76 1.04 -4.93 2.72
N PHE A 77 1.75 -5.57 1.80
CA PHE A 77 2.15 -6.96 1.99
C PHE A 77 3.19 -7.16 3.08
N SER A 78 4.09 -6.19 3.33
CA SER A 78 4.99 -6.28 4.48
C SER A 78 4.20 -6.32 5.78
N GLU A 79 3.16 -5.49 5.93
CA GLU A 79 2.33 -5.53 7.14
C GLU A 79 1.56 -6.85 7.28
N ILE A 80 1.02 -7.39 6.18
CA ILE A 80 0.38 -8.71 6.23
C ILE A 80 1.40 -9.79 6.66
N ALA A 81 2.64 -9.70 6.20
CA ALA A 81 3.72 -10.60 6.62
C ALA A 81 4.06 -10.45 8.11
N PHE A 82 4.11 -9.21 8.60
CA PHE A 82 4.39 -8.91 10.01
C PHE A 82 3.27 -9.41 10.92
N VAL A 83 2.01 -9.17 10.56
CA VAL A 83 0.86 -9.76 11.24
C VAL A 83 0.94 -11.29 11.20
N ALA A 84 1.22 -11.90 10.04
CA ALA A 84 1.39 -13.35 9.97
C ALA A 84 2.50 -13.87 10.91
N TYR A 85 3.64 -13.18 11.00
CA TYR A 85 4.72 -13.49 11.93
C TYR A 85 4.27 -13.46 13.41
N LEU A 86 3.50 -12.43 13.80
CA LEU A 86 3.00 -12.29 15.16
C LEU A 86 1.99 -13.39 15.57
N PHE A 87 1.23 -13.93 14.62
CA PHE A 87 0.14 -14.90 14.89
C PHE A 87 0.52 -16.37 14.58
N LEU A 88 1.42 -16.63 13.65
CA LEU A 88 1.86 -17.96 13.23
C LEU A 88 3.28 -18.25 13.77
N ILE A 89 3.39 -18.46 15.09
CA ILE A 89 4.54 -19.04 15.82
C ILE A 89 5.90 -18.74 15.15
N GLU A 90 6.44 -17.52 15.30
CA GLU A 90 7.83 -17.09 15.07
C GLU A 90 8.63 -17.77 13.93
N GLU A 91 7.98 -18.07 12.81
CA GLU A 91 8.67 -18.59 11.64
C GLU A 91 9.52 -17.45 11.03
N ASN A 92 10.85 -17.54 11.15
CA ASN A 92 11.82 -16.56 10.64
C ASN A 92 11.58 -16.14 9.18
N ALA A 93 10.89 -16.95 8.38
CA ALA A 93 10.53 -16.63 7.01
C ALA A 93 9.62 -15.40 6.89
N PHE A 94 8.67 -15.20 7.81
CA PHE A 94 7.73 -14.06 7.73
C PHE A 94 8.38 -12.74 8.13
N ASP A 95 9.25 -12.74 9.15
CA ASP A 95 10.05 -11.57 9.52
C ASP A 95 11.01 -11.17 8.39
N PHE A 96 11.71 -12.15 7.79
CA PHE A 96 12.54 -11.89 6.63
C PHE A 96 11.73 -11.31 5.46
N MET A 97 10.54 -11.87 5.19
CA MET A 97 9.64 -11.36 4.15
C MET A 97 9.18 -9.93 4.43
N PHE A 98 8.84 -9.60 5.68
CA PHE A 98 8.49 -8.24 6.11
C PHE A 98 9.63 -7.26 5.76
N VAL A 99 10.86 -7.55 6.18
CA VAL A 99 12.01 -6.66 5.94
C VAL A 99 12.29 -6.48 4.45
N VAL A 100 12.25 -7.56 3.66
CA VAL A 100 12.48 -7.51 2.21
C VAL A 100 11.40 -6.69 1.50
N LEU A 101 10.12 -6.90 1.82
CA LEU A 101 9.01 -6.18 1.23
C LEU A 101 9.03 -4.70 1.63
N MET A 102 9.38 -4.39 2.88
CA MET A 102 9.55 -3.03 3.35
C MET A 102 10.67 -2.31 2.58
N ALA A 103 11.83 -2.96 2.43
CA ALA A 103 12.94 -2.41 1.63
C ALA A 103 12.56 -2.17 0.17
N LEU A 104 11.79 -3.10 -0.43
CA LEU A 104 11.26 -2.96 -1.79
C LEU A 104 10.26 -1.79 -1.89
N ALA A 105 9.40 -1.60 -0.90
CA ALA A 105 8.48 -0.47 -0.86
C ALA A 105 9.22 0.86 -0.93
N PHE A 106 10.24 1.04 -0.08
CA PHE A 106 11.08 2.24 -0.10
C PHE A 106 11.85 2.40 -1.41
N TYR A 107 12.39 1.32 -1.98
CA TYR A 107 13.03 1.37 -3.29
C TYR A 107 12.08 1.91 -4.37
N PHE A 108 10.84 1.43 -4.41
CA PHE A 108 9.85 1.92 -5.37
C PHE A 108 9.42 3.36 -5.09
N PHE A 109 9.29 3.79 -3.83
CA PHE A 109 9.01 5.19 -3.50
C PHE A 109 10.13 6.13 -3.92
N VAL A 110 11.40 5.73 -3.75
CA VAL A 110 12.55 6.52 -4.24
C VAL A 110 12.53 6.61 -5.77
N LYS A 111 12.24 5.50 -6.48
CA LYS A 111 12.09 5.52 -7.94
C LYS A 111 10.93 6.40 -8.40
N GLN A 112 9.81 6.36 -7.68
CA GLN A 112 8.64 7.18 -7.94
C GLN A 112 8.94 8.68 -7.78
N ALA A 113 9.72 9.06 -6.77
CA ALA A 113 10.08 10.44 -6.49
C ALA A 113 10.96 11.02 -7.60
N LYS A 114 11.99 10.27 -8.03
CA LYS A 114 12.95 10.68 -9.07
C LYS A 114 12.35 10.87 -10.46
N TYR A 115 11.24 10.17 -10.76
CA TYR A 115 10.58 10.27 -12.07
C TYR A 115 10.08 11.68 -12.43
N ASN A 116 9.94 12.58 -11.45
CA ASN A 116 9.56 13.96 -11.71
C ASN A 116 10.75 14.81 -12.21
N ASP A 117 11.95 14.50 -11.76
CA ASP A 117 13.18 15.24 -12.09
C ASP A 117 13.68 14.82 -13.47
N ASP A 118 13.68 13.51 -13.76
CA ASP A 118 14.10 12.97 -15.06
C ASP A 118 13.24 13.51 -16.24
N ALA A 119 11.95 13.78 -16.00
CA ALA A 119 11.05 14.34 -17.01
C ALA A 119 11.25 15.85 -17.24
N VAL A 120 11.77 16.58 -16.25
CA VAL A 120 12.13 18.00 -16.36
C VAL A 120 13.45 18.15 -17.09
N ASP A 121 14.44 17.30 -16.78
CA ASP A 121 15.76 17.33 -17.42
C ASP A 121 15.67 17.01 -18.91
N GLN A 122 14.88 16.01 -19.33
CA GLN A 122 14.68 15.69 -20.75
C GLN A 122 14.02 16.83 -21.55
N LYS A 123 13.11 17.58 -20.94
CA LYS A 123 12.46 18.75 -21.58
C LYS A 123 13.40 19.95 -21.74
N SER A 124 14.42 20.06 -20.89
CA SER A 124 15.43 21.11 -20.99
C SER A 124 16.43 20.86 -22.12
N MET A 125 16.81 19.60 -22.36
CA MET A 125 17.75 19.22 -23.42
C MET A 125 17.17 19.26 -24.84
N THR A 126 15.84 19.15 -24.99
CA THR A 126 15.16 19.19 -26.31
C THR A 126 14.78 20.60 -26.77
N LYS A 127 15.04 21.64 -25.96
CA LYS A 127 14.75 23.04 -26.29
C LYS A 127 15.96 23.84 -26.80
N THR A 128 17.08 23.19 -27.11
CA THR A 128 18.28 23.82 -27.69
C THR A 128 18.44 23.39 -29.13
#